data_AF-A0A966PSF4-F1
#
_entry.id   AF-A0A966PSF4-F1
#
_cell.length_a   1.000
_cell.length_b   1.000
_cell.length_c   1.000
_cell.angle_alpha   90.00
_cell.angle_beta   90.00
_cell.angle_gamma   90.00
#
_symmetry.space_group_name_H-M   'P 1'
#
loop_
_entity.id
_entity.type
_entity.pdbx_description
1 polymer ?
#
loop_
_entity_poly.entity_id
_entity_poly.type
_entity_poly.pdbx_seq_one_letter_code
_entity_poly.pdbx_strand_id
1 'polypeptide(L)'
;MRRSVSVKDISSFAKLNMIYNQVRVIEAKQNATQYKCLGSGNCCKIGLNIHMAECANIAFNIRQQYYLYLEDKGLEYADNWIDGIVKDLKEAMFDEDWQIGGETKRHCAFYKGGCSIYGYRPMVCRTFGTVTYVDDYCPRIRNAMGNIDYFSGDGVKKVIIAFQEFLKEYVSDKEEGYDMVVYMPLGVLSFLLTTEELIELEKTTDKKFWKAVQGWFNYRVGYTKLHGYGYDKLDSEAKAVGVELRFPKEE
;
A
#
# COMPACT_ATOMS: atom_id res chain seq x y z
N MET A 1 -18.10 10.54 0.11
CA MET A 1 -18.91 9.68 -0.78
C MET A 1 -18.22 8.33 -0.90
N ARG A 2 -18.96 7.21 -0.72
CA ARG A 2 -18.43 5.85 -0.93
C ARG A 2 -17.83 5.74 -2.33
N ARG A 3 -16.59 5.25 -2.42
CA ARG A 3 -15.91 5.03 -3.71
C ARG A 3 -16.32 3.68 -4.30
N SER A 4 -16.24 3.57 -5.61
CA SER A 4 -16.57 2.34 -6.33
C SER A 4 -15.41 1.91 -7.23
N VAL A 5 -15.32 0.60 -7.45
CA VAL A 5 -14.39 -0.01 -8.41
C VAL A 5 -15.15 -0.19 -9.71
N SER A 6 -14.66 0.44 -10.77
CA SER A 6 -15.21 0.38 -12.12
C SER A 6 -14.63 -0.79 -12.93
N VAL A 7 -15.23 -1.13 -14.07
CA VAL A 7 -14.69 -2.15 -14.98
C VAL A 7 -13.30 -1.77 -15.51
N LYS A 8 -13.04 -0.48 -15.73
CA LYS A 8 -11.71 -0.01 -16.15
C LYS A 8 -10.66 -0.29 -15.08
N ASP A 9 -11.01 -0.15 -13.80
CA ASP A 9 -10.11 -0.44 -12.68
C ASP A 9 -9.67 -1.90 -12.68
N ILE A 10 -10.54 -2.83 -13.05
CA ILE A 10 -10.20 -4.25 -13.14
C ILE A 10 -9.07 -4.47 -14.16
N SER A 11 -9.13 -3.79 -15.31
CA SER A 11 -8.05 -3.85 -16.30
C SER A 11 -6.74 -3.25 -15.77
N SER A 12 -6.83 -2.12 -15.06
CA SER A 12 -5.70 -1.51 -14.36
C SER A 12 -5.10 -2.45 -13.30
N PHE A 13 -5.92 -3.19 -12.56
CA PHE A 13 -5.44 -4.14 -11.54
C PHE A 13 -4.69 -5.33 -12.14
N ALA A 14 -5.04 -5.76 -13.36
CA ALA A 14 -4.25 -6.77 -14.07
C ALA A 14 -2.82 -6.25 -14.35
N LYS A 15 -2.69 -5.00 -14.82
CA LYS A 15 -1.39 -4.34 -15.02
C LYS A 15 -0.61 -4.21 -13.71
N LEU A 16 -1.28 -3.78 -12.64
CA LEU A 16 -0.67 -3.71 -11.31
C LEU A 16 -0.16 -5.08 -10.84
N ASN A 17 -0.93 -6.15 -11.06
CA ASN A 17 -0.50 -7.49 -10.68
C ASN A 17 0.73 -7.97 -11.48
N MET A 18 0.88 -7.56 -12.75
CA MET A 18 2.10 -7.81 -13.52
C MET A 18 3.32 -7.10 -12.94
N ILE A 19 3.16 -5.86 -12.49
CA ILE A 19 4.21 -5.11 -11.79
C ILE A 19 4.57 -5.84 -10.49
N TYR A 20 3.56 -6.21 -9.69
CA TYR A 20 3.76 -6.97 -8.46
C TYR A 20 4.45 -8.32 -8.68
N ASN A 21 4.15 -9.02 -9.78
CA ASN A 21 4.81 -10.29 -10.13
C ASN A 21 6.31 -10.14 -10.35
N GLN A 22 6.76 -9.04 -10.96
CA GLN A 22 8.19 -8.77 -11.11
C GLN A 22 8.89 -8.64 -9.75
N VAL A 23 8.22 -8.02 -8.79
CA VAL A 23 8.72 -7.87 -7.42
C VAL A 23 8.70 -9.20 -6.67
N ARG A 24 7.69 -10.04 -6.89
CA ARG A 24 7.64 -11.40 -6.34
C ARG A 24 8.83 -12.24 -6.83
N VAL A 25 9.22 -12.10 -8.09
CA VAL A 25 10.41 -12.77 -8.63
C VAL A 25 11.69 -12.26 -7.94
N ILE A 26 11.81 -10.95 -7.71
CA ILE A 26 12.93 -10.36 -6.97
C ILE A 26 12.98 -10.91 -5.53
N GLU A 27 11.85 -10.91 -4.82
CA GLU A 27 11.76 -11.47 -3.47
C GLU A 27 12.10 -12.96 -3.43
N ALA A 28 11.61 -13.75 -4.39
CA ALA A 28 11.92 -15.18 -4.49
C ALA A 28 13.44 -15.41 -4.67
N LYS A 29 14.09 -14.61 -5.51
CA LYS A 29 15.55 -14.66 -5.67
C LYS A 29 16.28 -14.28 -4.38
N GLN A 30 15.82 -13.24 -3.67
CA GLN A 30 16.39 -12.87 -2.38
C GLN A 30 16.25 -13.99 -1.35
N ASN A 31 15.09 -14.65 -1.32
CA ASN A 31 14.78 -15.72 -0.39
C ASN A 31 15.62 -16.99 -0.63
N ALA A 32 16.18 -17.16 -1.83
CA ALA A 32 17.12 -18.23 -2.16
C ALA A 32 18.55 -17.98 -1.65
N THR A 33 18.86 -16.76 -1.20
CA THR A 33 20.17 -16.41 -0.63
C THR A 33 20.19 -16.64 0.88
N GLN A 34 21.39 -16.68 1.47
CA GLN A 34 21.56 -16.67 2.93
C GLN A 34 21.09 -15.36 3.59
N TYR A 35 20.90 -14.28 2.81
CA TYR A 35 20.47 -12.96 3.27
C TYR A 35 18.96 -12.76 3.19
N LYS A 36 18.20 -13.86 3.14
CA LYS A 36 16.73 -13.85 3.17
C LYS A 36 16.19 -13.27 4.48
N CYS A 37 14.95 -12.79 4.43
CA CYS A 37 14.24 -12.40 5.65
C CYS A 37 14.04 -13.61 6.56
N LEU A 38 14.32 -13.45 7.86
CA LEU A 38 14.04 -14.49 8.87
C LEU A 38 12.59 -14.46 9.40
N GLY A 39 11.77 -13.52 8.94
CA GLY A 39 10.32 -13.52 9.17
C GLY A 39 9.88 -13.09 10.56
N SER A 40 10.18 -11.84 10.97
CA SER A 40 9.76 -11.31 12.28
C SER A 40 8.32 -10.79 12.35
N GLY A 41 7.68 -10.55 11.20
CA GLY A 41 6.40 -9.84 11.13
C GLY A 41 6.48 -8.33 11.39
N ASN A 42 7.66 -7.80 11.74
CA ASN A 42 7.82 -6.36 12.04
C ASN A 42 7.54 -5.47 10.83
N CYS A 43 7.73 -5.95 9.59
CA CYS A 43 7.32 -5.22 8.38
C CYS A 43 5.80 -4.95 8.31
N CYS A 44 5.00 -5.63 9.14
CA CYS A 44 3.59 -5.33 9.32
C CYS A 44 3.34 -4.30 10.43
N LYS A 45 4.33 -3.89 11.23
CA LYS A 45 4.23 -2.80 12.21
C LYS A 45 4.50 -1.43 11.57
N ILE A 46 3.79 -1.18 10.48
CA ILE A 46 3.90 0.07 9.72
C ILE A 46 2.48 0.45 9.36
N GLY A 47 2.05 1.63 9.80
CA GLY A 47 0.79 2.22 9.42
C GLY A 47 0.94 2.78 8.02
N LEU A 48 0.56 1.99 7.03
CA LEU A 48 0.89 2.29 5.65
C LEU A 48 0.08 3.49 5.14
N ASN A 49 0.77 4.52 4.67
CA ASN A 49 0.19 5.47 3.73
C ASN A 49 0.43 4.95 2.31
N ILE A 50 -0.64 4.72 1.56
CA ILE A 50 -0.57 4.19 0.19
C ILE A 50 -1.48 4.97 -0.74
N HIS A 51 -1.20 4.88 -2.03
CA HIS A 51 -2.03 5.52 -3.04
C HIS A 51 -3.40 4.84 -3.14
N MET A 52 -4.45 5.61 -3.41
CA MET A 52 -5.83 5.14 -3.53
C MET A 52 -6.03 4.02 -4.57
N ALA A 53 -5.19 3.97 -5.61
CA ALA A 53 -5.16 2.86 -6.57
C ALA A 53 -4.91 1.50 -5.89
N GLU A 54 -3.98 1.46 -4.91
CA GLU A 54 -3.68 0.24 -4.17
C GLU A 54 -4.80 -0.09 -3.16
N CYS A 55 -5.40 0.93 -2.52
CA CYS A 55 -6.58 0.76 -1.68
C CYS A 55 -7.75 0.15 -2.45
N ALA A 56 -8.00 0.64 -3.68
CA ALA A 56 -9.03 0.12 -4.57
C ALA A 56 -8.78 -1.34 -4.94
N ASN A 57 -7.52 -1.68 -5.28
CA ASN A 57 -7.13 -3.05 -5.57
C ASN A 57 -7.30 -3.97 -4.36
N ILE A 58 -6.92 -3.53 -3.15
CA ILE A 58 -7.12 -4.28 -1.91
C ILE A 58 -8.62 -4.54 -1.68
N ALA A 59 -9.45 -3.49 -1.75
CA ALA A 59 -10.90 -3.61 -1.56
C ALA A 59 -11.56 -4.52 -2.61
N PHE A 60 -11.11 -4.46 -3.87
CA PHE A 60 -11.56 -5.35 -4.93
C PHE A 60 -11.26 -6.82 -4.60
N ASN A 61 -10.03 -7.14 -4.18
CA ASN A 61 -9.65 -8.51 -3.85
C ASN A 61 -10.38 -9.02 -2.59
N ILE A 62 -10.64 -8.16 -1.60
CA ILE A 62 -11.46 -8.51 -0.43
C ILE A 62 -12.87 -8.90 -0.89
N ARG A 63 -13.51 -8.09 -1.75
CA ARG A 63 -14.84 -8.40 -2.28
C ARG A 63 -14.86 -9.67 -3.14
N GLN A 64 -13.82 -9.88 -3.96
CA GLN A 64 -13.70 -11.12 -4.72
C GLN A 64 -13.65 -12.34 -3.79
N GLN A 65 -12.83 -12.27 -2.74
CA GLN A 65 -12.73 -13.36 -1.77
C GLN A 65 -14.04 -13.56 -0.97
N TYR A 66 -14.78 -12.50 -0.69
CA TYR A 66 -16.13 -12.59 -0.11
C TYR A 66 -17.04 -13.45 -0.98
N TYR A 67 -17.10 -13.18 -2.29
CA TYR A 67 -17.95 -13.97 -3.20
C TYR A 67 -17.50 -15.42 -3.33
N LEU A 68 -16.20 -15.68 -3.33
CA LEU A 68 -15.67 -17.06 -3.31
C LEU A 68 -16.08 -17.80 -2.03
N TYR A 69 -16.06 -17.13 -0.87
CA TYR A 69 -16.54 -17.72 0.37
C TYR A 69 -18.06 -17.86 0.43
N LEU A 70 -18.80 -16.95 -0.18
CA LEU A 70 -20.25 -17.05 -0.32
C LEU A 70 -20.61 -18.31 -1.12
N GLU A 71 -19.89 -18.56 -2.22
CA GLU A 71 -20.05 -19.74 -3.08
C GLU A 71 -19.67 -21.05 -2.37
N ASP A 72 -18.52 -21.08 -1.69
CA ASP A 72 -17.95 -22.31 -1.09
C ASP A 72 -18.55 -22.64 0.30
N LYS A 73 -18.81 -21.63 1.13
CA LYS A 73 -19.10 -21.77 2.57
C LYS A 73 -20.42 -21.15 3.02
N GLY A 74 -21.12 -20.46 2.12
CA GLY A 74 -22.40 -19.82 2.40
C GLY A 74 -22.30 -18.42 3.00
N LEU A 75 -23.47 -17.77 3.06
CA LEU A 75 -23.61 -16.35 3.38
C LEU A 75 -23.09 -15.99 4.77
N GLU A 76 -23.49 -16.74 5.80
CA GLU A 76 -23.09 -16.46 7.19
C GLU A 76 -21.56 -16.47 7.36
N TYR A 77 -20.87 -17.42 6.71
CA TYR A 77 -19.41 -17.46 6.77
C TYR A 77 -18.79 -16.25 6.05
N ALA A 78 -19.29 -15.92 4.85
CA ALA A 78 -18.78 -14.82 4.05
C ALA A 78 -18.98 -13.47 4.76
N ASP A 79 -20.16 -13.24 5.33
CA ASP A 79 -20.52 -12.02 6.08
C ASP A 79 -19.64 -11.88 7.34
N ASN A 80 -19.53 -12.94 8.16
CA ASN A 80 -18.65 -12.93 9.33
C ASN A 80 -17.19 -12.64 8.98
N TRP A 81 -16.71 -13.15 7.84
CA TRP A 81 -15.35 -12.92 7.37
C TRP A 81 -15.11 -11.46 6.97
N ILE A 82 -15.99 -10.88 6.14
CA ILE A 82 -15.82 -9.49 5.70
C ILE A 82 -16.05 -8.50 6.85
N ASP A 83 -17.00 -8.78 7.74
CA ASP A 83 -17.25 -7.97 8.94
C ASP A 83 -16.03 -7.97 9.87
N GLY A 84 -15.36 -9.12 10.01
CA GLY A 84 -14.09 -9.21 10.73
C GLY A 84 -13.01 -8.28 10.15
N ILE A 85 -12.87 -8.26 8.82
CA ILE A 85 -11.92 -7.37 8.14
C ILE A 85 -12.30 -5.90 8.33
N VAL A 86 -13.58 -5.56 8.15
CA VAL A 86 -14.08 -4.19 8.34
C VAL A 86 -13.84 -3.73 9.77
N LYS A 87 -14.10 -4.60 10.76
CA LYS A 87 -13.83 -4.33 12.17
C LYS A 87 -12.34 -4.06 12.41
N ASP A 88 -11.45 -4.93 11.94
CA ASP A 88 -9.99 -4.75 12.09
C ASP A 88 -9.51 -3.41 11.49
N LEU A 89 -10.05 -3.03 10.32
CA LEU A 89 -9.74 -1.76 9.67
C LEU A 89 -10.30 -0.55 10.44
N LYS A 90 -11.53 -0.64 10.96
CA LYS A 90 -12.12 0.40 11.82
C LYS A 90 -11.31 0.56 13.11
N GLU A 91 -10.90 -0.53 13.76
CA GLU A 91 -10.06 -0.50 14.97
C GLU A 91 -8.69 0.15 14.71
N ALA A 92 -8.10 -0.06 13.53
CA ALA A 92 -6.83 0.57 13.15
C ALA A 92 -6.94 2.12 13.01
N MET A 93 -8.14 2.67 12.90
CA MET A 93 -8.41 4.12 12.92
C MET A 93 -8.43 4.72 14.33
N PHE A 94 -8.24 3.90 15.37
CA PHE A 94 -8.10 4.34 16.76
C PHE A 94 -6.67 4.15 17.29
N ASP A 95 -5.68 4.00 16.39
CA ASP A 95 -4.28 3.81 16.76
C ASP A 95 -3.63 5.10 17.30
N GLU A 96 -3.57 5.22 18.63
CA GLU A 96 -2.95 6.36 19.31
C GLU A 96 -1.47 6.52 18.95
N ASP A 97 -0.74 5.43 18.76
CA ASP A 97 0.70 5.44 18.44
C ASP A 97 0.98 5.85 16.98
N TRP A 98 -0.02 5.76 16.10
CA TRP A 98 0.18 6.03 14.67
C TRP A 98 0.56 7.49 14.38
N GLN A 99 1.57 7.67 13.54
CA GLN A 99 2.04 8.96 13.04
C GLN A 99 1.86 9.08 11.54
N ILE A 100 1.78 10.31 11.03
CA ILE A 100 1.56 10.60 9.59
C ILE A 100 2.69 10.05 8.71
N GLY A 101 3.90 9.82 9.24
CA GLY A 101 4.99 9.16 8.51
C GLY A 101 4.76 7.64 8.31
N GLY A 102 3.78 7.07 8.99
CA GLY A 102 3.44 5.66 8.99
C GLY A 102 4.06 4.85 10.12
N GLU A 103 4.75 5.50 11.06
CA GLU A 103 5.26 4.85 12.27
C GLU A 103 4.10 4.45 13.19
N THR A 104 4.15 3.22 13.72
CA THR A 104 3.24 2.72 14.75
C THR A 104 3.88 1.54 15.48
N LYS A 105 3.41 1.25 16.71
CA LYS A 105 3.78 0.04 17.45
C LYS A 105 2.86 -1.14 17.13
N ARG A 106 1.65 -0.89 16.60
CA ARG A 106 0.65 -1.92 16.28
C ARG A 106 1.00 -2.62 14.97
N HIS A 107 0.58 -3.87 14.85
CA HIS A 107 0.59 -4.52 13.55
C HIS A 107 -0.56 -3.98 12.68
N CYS A 108 -0.36 -4.00 11.37
CA CYS A 108 -1.33 -3.72 10.35
C CYS A 108 -2.61 -4.55 10.59
N ALA A 109 -3.78 -3.97 10.25
CA ALA A 109 -5.09 -4.61 10.36
C ALA A 109 -5.14 -6.02 9.72
N PHE A 110 -4.30 -6.26 8.72
CA PHE A 110 -4.22 -7.55 8.00
C PHE A 110 -3.22 -8.55 8.60
N TYR A 111 -2.63 -8.28 9.77
CA TYR A 111 -1.71 -9.21 10.40
C TYR A 111 -2.46 -10.16 11.35
N LYS A 112 -2.47 -11.45 11.03
CA LYS A 112 -3.09 -12.52 11.82
C LYS A 112 -2.11 -13.69 12.01
N GLY A 113 -0.97 -13.41 12.67
CA GLY A 113 0.16 -14.36 12.75
C GLY A 113 0.92 -14.50 11.43
N GLY A 114 0.68 -13.58 10.50
CA GLY A 114 1.16 -13.56 9.13
C GLY A 114 0.36 -12.53 8.33
N CYS A 115 0.87 -12.07 7.19
CA CYS A 115 0.16 -11.11 6.34
C CYS A 115 -0.99 -11.80 5.58
N SER A 116 -2.24 -11.50 5.94
CA SER A 116 -3.42 -12.15 5.34
C SER A 116 -3.74 -11.65 3.92
N ILE A 117 -3.19 -10.52 3.51
CA ILE A 117 -3.37 -9.94 2.16
C ILE A 117 -2.24 -10.32 1.19
N TYR A 118 -1.48 -11.38 1.44
CA TYR A 118 -0.25 -11.69 0.69
C TYR A 118 -0.43 -11.69 -0.85
N GLY A 119 -1.58 -12.19 -1.33
CA GLY A 119 -1.94 -12.19 -2.75
C GLY A 119 -1.98 -10.81 -3.39
N TYR A 120 -2.38 -9.78 -2.65
CA TYR A 120 -2.61 -8.42 -3.16
C TYR A 120 -2.05 -7.33 -2.24
N ARG A 121 -1.01 -7.67 -1.45
CA ARG A 121 -0.26 -6.71 -0.62
C ARG A 121 0.22 -5.53 -1.46
N PRO A 122 0.19 -4.29 -0.93
CA PRO A 122 0.62 -3.12 -1.67
C PRO A 122 2.13 -3.15 -1.93
N MET A 123 2.57 -2.32 -2.88
CA MET A 123 3.94 -2.22 -3.38
C MET A 123 4.93 -2.01 -2.24
N VAL A 124 4.61 -1.10 -1.32
CA VAL A 124 5.42 -0.83 -0.13
C VAL A 124 5.74 -2.12 0.65
N CYS A 125 4.74 -2.96 0.95
CA CYS A 125 4.94 -4.25 1.62
C CYS A 125 5.80 -5.24 0.81
N ARG A 126 5.74 -5.17 -0.52
CA ARG A 126 6.54 -6.04 -1.40
C ARG A 126 8.01 -5.66 -1.41
N THR A 127 8.30 -4.39 -1.16
CA THR A 127 9.65 -3.84 -1.28
C THR A 127 10.51 -3.97 -0.03
N PHE A 128 9.88 -4.10 1.15
CA PHE A 128 10.60 -4.15 2.42
C PHE A 128 11.61 -5.29 2.47
N GLY A 129 12.89 -4.92 2.63
CA GLY A 129 14.02 -5.84 2.68
C GLY A 129 14.40 -6.46 1.32
N THR A 130 13.63 -6.28 0.26
CA THR A 130 13.94 -6.86 -1.06
C THR A 130 14.56 -5.84 -2.00
N VAL A 131 14.02 -4.61 -1.98
CA VAL A 131 14.52 -3.47 -2.77
C VAL A 131 14.71 -2.21 -1.92
N THR A 132 14.35 -2.24 -0.63
CA THR A 132 14.66 -1.20 0.35
C THR A 132 15.53 -1.76 1.48
N TYR A 133 16.49 -0.95 1.93
CA TYR A 133 17.46 -1.29 2.97
C TYR A 133 16.90 -1.06 4.38
N VAL A 134 15.75 -1.64 4.74
CA VAL A 134 15.14 -1.34 6.05
C VAL A 134 15.39 -2.47 7.04
N ASP A 135 16.39 -2.22 7.89
CA ASP A 135 17.01 -3.17 8.84
C ASP A 135 16.06 -3.59 9.98
N ASP A 136 15.31 -2.63 10.53
CA ASP A 136 14.51 -2.83 11.76
C ASP A 136 13.25 -3.69 11.57
N TYR A 137 12.81 -3.88 10.32
CA TYR A 137 11.54 -4.53 10.00
C TYR A 137 11.67 -5.98 9.55
N CYS A 138 12.89 -6.44 9.23
CA CYS A 138 13.14 -7.78 8.75
C CYS A 138 14.55 -8.23 9.15
N PRO A 139 14.71 -9.05 10.21
CA PRO A 139 16.02 -9.52 10.63
C PRO A 139 16.65 -10.40 9.54
N ARG A 140 17.93 -10.13 9.24
CA ARG A 140 18.71 -10.77 8.18
C ARG A 140 20.16 -10.98 8.61
N ILE A 141 20.82 -11.93 7.95
CA ILE A 141 22.28 -12.06 8.03
C ILE A 141 22.91 -10.83 7.36
N ARG A 142 23.92 -10.24 7.98
CA ARG A 142 24.70 -9.13 7.41
C ARG A 142 25.85 -9.67 6.58
N ASN A 143 26.16 -8.99 5.47
CA ASN A 143 27.38 -9.27 4.71
C ASN A 143 28.63 -8.85 5.50
N ALA A 144 29.81 -9.14 4.97
CA ALA A 144 31.08 -8.88 5.65
C ALA A 144 31.32 -7.39 6.00
N MET A 145 30.59 -6.46 5.36
CA MET A 145 30.65 -5.02 5.61
C MET A 145 29.60 -4.55 6.64
N GLY A 146 28.87 -5.47 7.27
CA GLY A 146 27.79 -5.14 8.20
C GLY A 146 26.47 -4.75 7.51
N ASN A 147 26.39 -4.86 6.18
CA ASN A 147 25.24 -4.42 5.42
C ASN A 147 24.23 -5.54 5.15
N ILE A 148 22.95 -5.20 4.97
CA ILE A 148 21.94 -6.09 4.39
C ILE A 148 22.07 -6.12 2.87
N ASP A 149 22.11 -7.31 2.27
CA ASP A 149 21.98 -7.45 0.82
C ASP A 149 20.53 -7.26 0.37
N TYR A 150 20.33 -6.41 -0.65
CA TYR A 150 19.05 -6.16 -1.32
C TYR A 150 19.28 -5.95 -2.82
N PHE A 151 18.22 -6.11 -3.63
CA PHE A 151 18.31 -5.90 -5.07
C PHE A 151 18.21 -4.41 -5.42
N SER A 152 19.11 -3.96 -6.30
CA SER A 152 19.13 -2.60 -6.86
C SER A 152 19.53 -2.64 -8.34
N GLY A 153 19.62 -1.47 -8.98
CA GLY A 153 20.01 -1.32 -10.39
C GLY A 153 18.84 -1.20 -11.37
N ASP A 154 19.15 -1.21 -12.67
CA ASP A 154 18.20 -0.84 -13.73
C ASP A 154 16.95 -1.70 -13.79
N GLY A 155 17.06 -3.00 -13.48
CA GLY A 155 15.90 -3.89 -13.43
C GLY A 155 14.90 -3.45 -12.38
N VAL A 156 15.36 -3.16 -11.16
CA VAL A 156 14.52 -2.66 -10.05
C VAL A 156 13.96 -1.28 -10.39
N LYS A 157 14.81 -0.38 -10.90
CA LYS A 157 14.41 0.96 -11.33
C LYS A 157 13.27 0.94 -12.33
N LYS A 158 13.34 0.07 -13.35
CA LYS A 158 12.27 -0.10 -14.35
C LYS A 158 10.95 -0.53 -13.72
N VAL A 159 10.97 -1.45 -12.75
CA VAL A 159 9.76 -1.91 -12.05
C VAL A 159 9.13 -0.78 -11.22
N ILE A 160 9.94 -0.02 -10.48
CA ILE A 160 9.44 1.08 -9.65
C ILE A 160 8.92 2.24 -10.50
N ILE A 161 9.60 2.57 -11.59
CA ILE A 161 9.11 3.54 -12.57
C ILE A 161 7.79 3.07 -13.20
N ALA A 162 7.70 1.80 -13.62
CA ALA A 162 6.46 1.24 -14.16
C ALA A 162 5.30 1.31 -13.16
N PHE A 163 5.58 1.16 -11.87
CA PHE A 163 4.59 1.37 -10.81
C PHE A 163 4.12 2.83 -10.74
N GLN A 164 5.02 3.81 -10.77
CA GLN A 164 4.63 5.22 -10.75
C GLN A 164 3.85 5.64 -12.00
N GLU A 165 4.25 5.16 -13.18
CA GLU A 165 3.51 5.37 -14.43
C GLU A 165 2.14 4.68 -14.39
N PHE A 166 2.02 3.52 -13.75
CA PHE A 166 0.73 2.90 -13.49
C PHE A 166 -0.18 3.81 -12.62
N LEU A 167 0.34 4.41 -11.56
CA LEU A 167 -0.45 5.31 -10.72
C LEU A 167 -0.93 6.54 -11.49
N LYS A 168 -0.03 7.15 -12.28
CA LYS A 168 -0.33 8.26 -13.17
C LYS A 168 -1.45 7.91 -14.16
N GLU A 169 -1.37 6.75 -14.80
CA GLU A 169 -2.38 6.27 -15.73
C GLU A 169 -3.73 6.00 -15.02
N TYR A 170 -3.68 5.36 -13.85
CA TYR A 170 -4.89 5.02 -13.07
C TYR A 170 -5.74 6.24 -12.73
N VAL A 171 -5.11 7.40 -12.46
CA VAL A 171 -5.83 8.62 -12.08
C VAL A 171 -6.23 9.50 -13.26
N SER A 172 -5.71 9.24 -14.46
CA SER A 172 -5.85 10.13 -15.63
C SER A 172 -7.29 10.40 -16.08
N ASP A 173 -8.21 9.49 -15.77
CA ASP A 173 -9.63 9.61 -16.09
C ASP A 173 -10.53 9.48 -14.85
N LYS A 174 -9.98 9.70 -13.66
CA LYS A 174 -10.72 9.62 -12.40
C LYS A 174 -11.21 10.99 -11.96
N GLU A 175 -12.33 10.96 -11.26
CA GLU A 175 -12.84 12.12 -10.54
C GLU A 175 -11.88 12.53 -9.41
N GLU A 176 -12.13 13.73 -8.86
CA GLU A 176 -11.39 14.26 -7.74
C GLU A 176 -11.39 13.29 -6.54
N GLY A 177 -10.27 13.22 -5.83
CA GLY A 177 -10.14 12.38 -4.64
C GLY A 177 -9.82 10.90 -4.90
N TYR A 178 -9.48 10.51 -6.14
CA TYR A 178 -8.81 9.23 -6.44
C TYR A 178 -7.30 9.36 -6.56
N ASP A 179 -6.79 10.56 -6.83
CA ASP A 179 -5.35 10.85 -6.88
C ASP A 179 -4.85 11.31 -5.51
N MET A 180 -4.80 10.38 -4.56
CA MET A 180 -4.43 10.67 -3.18
C MET A 180 -3.64 9.53 -2.54
N VAL A 181 -2.72 9.90 -1.68
CA VAL A 181 -2.04 9.04 -0.71
C VAL A 181 -2.72 9.22 0.64
N VAL A 182 -3.22 8.12 1.19
CA VAL A 182 -4.01 8.11 2.43
C VAL A 182 -3.56 7.00 3.35
N TYR A 183 -3.94 7.10 4.61
CA TYR A 183 -3.82 5.99 5.55
C TYR A 183 -4.60 4.79 5.03
N MET A 184 -3.92 3.65 4.88
CA MET A 184 -4.44 2.48 4.17
C MET A 184 -5.79 2.00 4.72
N PRO A 185 -6.00 1.87 6.05
CA PRO A 185 -7.31 1.50 6.58
C PRO A 185 -8.43 2.42 6.12
N LEU A 186 -8.24 3.74 6.18
CA LEU A 186 -9.22 4.71 5.66
C LEU A 186 -9.48 4.50 4.16
N GLY A 187 -8.41 4.39 3.37
CA GLY A 187 -8.51 4.23 1.92
C GLY A 187 -9.31 2.99 1.53
N VAL A 188 -9.04 1.84 2.17
CA VAL A 188 -9.77 0.59 1.93
C VAL A 188 -11.22 0.69 2.43
N LEU A 189 -11.44 1.20 3.64
CA LEU A 189 -12.79 1.41 4.19
C LEU A 189 -13.64 2.31 3.30
N SER A 190 -13.04 3.29 2.61
CA SER A 190 -13.78 4.18 1.71
C SER A 190 -14.45 3.49 0.52
N PHE A 191 -14.03 2.25 0.20
CA PHE A 191 -14.72 1.38 -0.76
C PHE A 191 -15.67 0.39 -0.07
N LEU A 192 -15.35 -0.06 1.14
CA LEU A 192 -16.13 -1.09 1.82
C LEU A 192 -17.40 -0.53 2.47
N LEU A 193 -17.29 0.61 3.16
CA LEU A 193 -18.36 1.23 3.95
C LEU A 193 -19.30 2.12 3.13
N THR A 194 -20.49 2.38 3.67
CA THR A 194 -21.37 3.43 3.15
C THR A 194 -20.86 4.83 3.49
N THR A 195 -21.45 5.86 2.87
CA THR A 195 -21.09 7.25 3.18
C THR A 195 -21.43 7.60 4.63
N GLU A 196 -22.56 7.11 5.14
CA GLU A 196 -23.05 7.35 6.50
C GLU A 196 -22.12 6.72 7.53
N GLU A 197 -21.68 5.48 7.30
CA GLU A 197 -20.72 4.81 8.17
C GLU A 197 -19.37 5.53 8.23
N LEU A 198 -18.90 6.09 7.10
CA LEU A 198 -17.68 6.89 7.07
C LEU A 198 -17.82 8.18 7.86
N ILE A 199 -18.97 8.86 7.74
CA ILE A 199 -19.27 10.09 8.51
C ILE A 199 -19.27 9.80 10.02
N GLU A 200 -19.87 8.69 10.46
CA GLU A 200 -19.86 8.30 11.87
C GLU A 200 -18.46 7.92 12.37
N LEU A 201 -17.66 7.25 11.53
CA LEU A 201 -16.28 6.94 11.85
C LEU A 201 -15.44 8.22 11.99
N GLU A 202 -15.65 9.21 11.12
CA GLU A 202 -14.94 10.50 11.18
C GLU A 202 -15.22 11.26 12.49
N LYS A 203 -16.46 11.23 12.97
CA LYS A 203 -16.84 11.88 14.25
C LYS A 203 -16.13 11.30 15.47
N THR A 204 -15.70 10.05 15.39
CA THR A 204 -15.19 9.28 16.54
C THR A 204 -13.69 8.99 16.48
N THR A 205 -13.02 9.35 15.38
CA THR A 205 -11.59 9.09 15.16
C THR A 205 -10.79 10.37 15.01
N ASP A 206 -9.49 10.31 15.28
CA ASP A 206 -8.62 11.48 15.18
C ASP A 206 -8.49 11.96 13.73
N LYS A 207 -8.57 13.28 13.50
CA LYS A 207 -8.40 13.93 12.20
C LYS A 207 -7.09 13.56 11.49
N LYS A 208 -6.05 13.12 12.22
CA LYS A 208 -4.78 12.66 11.62
C LYS A 208 -4.98 11.54 10.60
N PHE A 209 -5.93 10.63 10.82
CA PHE A 209 -6.21 9.51 9.93
C PHE A 209 -6.92 9.92 8.64
N TRP A 210 -7.59 11.08 8.67
CA TRP A 210 -8.37 11.64 7.57
C TRP A 210 -7.55 12.58 6.66
N LYS A 211 -6.27 12.78 7.01
CA LYS A 211 -5.35 13.54 6.17
C LYS A 211 -5.02 12.75 4.91
N ALA A 212 -5.06 13.44 3.78
CA ALA A 212 -4.69 12.92 2.48
C ALA A 212 -3.65 13.84 1.86
N VAL A 213 -2.73 13.26 1.09
CA VAL A 213 -1.81 14.00 0.24
C VAL A 213 -2.21 13.76 -1.21
N GLN A 214 -2.59 14.83 -1.91
CA GLN A 214 -2.98 14.76 -3.31
C GLN A 214 -1.77 14.45 -4.21
N GLY A 215 -1.99 13.64 -5.25
CA GLY A 215 -1.03 13.40 -6.31
C GLY A 215 -0.24 12.11 -6.17
N TRP A 216 -0.21 11.30 -7.22
CA TRP A 216 0.63 10.12 -7.34
C TRP A 216 2.12 10.47 -7.21
N PHE A 217 2.50 11.67 -7.66
CA PHE A 217 3.85 12.22 -7.52
C PHE A 217 4.23 12.48 -6.06
N ASN A 218 3.25 12.60 -5.16
CA ASN A 218 3.45 12.71 -3.71
C ASN A 218 3.50 11.35 -3.00
N TYR A 219 3.35 10.22 -3.72
CA TYR A 219 3.60 8.90 -3.13
C TYR A 219 5.10 8.63 -2.97
N ARG A 220 5.72 9.30 -2.01
CA ARG A 220 7.17 9.36 -1.80
C ARG A 220 7.63 8.49 -0.63
N VAL A 221 7.60 7.17 -0.83
CA VAL A 221 8.08 6.15 0.13
C VAL A 221 9.46 5.61 -0.25
N GLY A 222 10.13 4.89 0.65
CA GLY A 222 11.54 4.48 0.52
C GLY A 222 11.95 3.92 -0.86
N TYR A 223 11.17 3.02 -1.45
CA TYR A 223 11.50 2.46 -2.77
C TYR A 223 11.38 3.48 -3.91
N THR A 224 10.43 4.42 -3.84
CA THR A 224 10.29 5.50 -4.83
C THR A 224 11.40 6.54 -4.69
N LYS A 225 11.92 6.75 -3.47
CA LYS A 225 13.09 7.60 -3.24
C LYS A 225 14.34 7.06 -3.91
N LEU A 226 14.57 5.75 -3.74
CA LEU A 226 15.77 5.07 -4.25
C LEU A 226 15.72 4.81 -5.76
N HIS A 227 14.54 4.50 -6.30
CA HIS A 227 14.42 3.90 -7.63
C HIS A 227 13.32 4.52 -8.52
N GLY A 228 12.56 5.48 -8.00
CA GLY A 228 11.50 6.16 -8.75
C GLY A 228 12.01 7.38 -9.53
N TYR A 229 11.07 8.21 -9.94
CA TYR A 229 11.36 9.51 -10.54
C TYR A 229 12.04 10.46 -9.56
N GLY A 230 12.98 11.23 -10.11
CA GLY A 230 13.66 12.30 -9.39
C GLY A 230 12.76 13.50 -9.15
N TYR A 231 13.19 14.37 -8.23
CA TYR A 231 12.44 15.54 -7.80
C TYR A 231 11.95 16.40 -8.97
N ASP A 232 12.84 16.76 -9.91
CA ASP A 232 12.52 17.71 -10.98
C ASP A 232 11.41 17.20 -11.92
N LYS A 233 11.36 15.89 -12.19
CA LYS A 233 10.24 15.29 -12.94
C LYS A 233 8.95 15.34 -12.12
N LEU A 234 9.00 14.96 -10.85
CA LEU A 234 7.81 14.96 -9.98
C LEU A 234 7.25 16.37 -9.78
N ASP A 235 8.12 17.38 -9.65
CA ASP A 235 7.74 18.79 -9.52
C ASP A 235 7.07 19.31 -10.81
N SER A 236 7.60 18.91 -11.97
CA SER A 236 6.99 19.24 -13.26
C SER A 236 5.59 18.63 -13.41
N GLU A 237 5.41 17.38 -13.00
CA GLU A 237 4.11 16.68 -13.01
C GLU A 237 3.12 17.33 -12.03
N ALA A 238 3.56 17.73 -10.84
CA ALA A 238 2.74 18.40 -9.85
C ALA A 238 2.24 19.77 -10.34
N LYS A 239 3.16 20.58 -10.90
CA LYS A 239 2.84 21.90 -11.48
C LYS A 239 1.86 21.80 -12.65
N ALA A 240 1.96 20.74 -13.47
CA ALA A 240 1.06 20.53 -14.60
C ALA A 240 -0.41 20.39 -14.19
N VAL A 241 -0.69 20.00 -12.94
CA VAL A 241 -2.04 19.87 -12.38
C VAL A 241 -2.34 20.90 -11.28
N GLY A 242 -1.49 21.92 -11.12
CA GLY A 242 -1.70 23.00 -10.15
C GLY A 242 -1.52 22.59 -8.68
N VAL A 243 -0.72 21.56 -8.41
CA VAL A 243 -0.45 21.03 -7.06
C VAL A 243 1.05 21.15 -6.74
N GLU A 244 1.40 21.17 -5.45
CA GLU A 244 2.78 21.20 -4.97
C GLU A 244 3.26 19.85 -4.43
N LEU A 245 4.57 19.61 -4.49
CA LEU A 245 5.19 18.51 -3.78
C LEU A 245 5.12 18.74 -2.26
N ARG A 246 4.80 17.69 -1.50
CA ARG A 246 4.73 17.72 -0.03
C ARG A 246 6.00 17.22 0.66
N PHE A 247 7.10 17.15 -0.09
CA PHE A 247 8.42 16.78 0.42
C PHE A 247 9.48 17.72 -0.17
N PRO A 248 10.53 18.04 0.60
CA PRO A 248 11.61 18.90 0.12
C PRO A 248 12.45 18.18 -0.94
N LYS A 249 13.25 18.96 -1.70
CA LYS A 249 14.30 18.41 -2.54
C LYS A 249 15.37 17.77 -1.64
N GLU A 250 15.63 16.48 -1.85
CA GLU A 250 16.66 15.74 -1.13
C GLU A 250 18.04 16.16 -1.71
N GLU A 251 19.02 16.41 -0.83
CA GLU A 251 20.40 16.81 -1.18
C GLU A 251 21.22 15.64 -1.77
#